data_AF-A0AA36UVU8-F1
#
_entry.id   AF-A0AA36UVU8-F1
#
_cell.length_a   1.000
_cell.length_b   1.000
_cell.length_c   1.000
_cell.angle_alpha   90.00
_cell.angle_beta   90.00
_cell.angle_gamma   90.00
#
_symmetry.space_group_name_H-M   'P 1'
#
loop_
_entity.id
_entity.type
_entity.pdbx_description
1 polymer ?
#
loop_
_entity_poly.entity_id
_entity_poly.type
_entity_poly.pdbx_seq_one_letter_code
_entity_poly.pdbx_strand_id
1 'polypeptide(L)'
;NGLNAHTFGRLLGQVKKNVDLPYELITHLEATLKKRNWLAHDFFYDYAMHMSDTDGRKEMITELQNLIHTFQVADHAVEKLSLKVWETMGITEDWLQNEVATQLKEYHSGKDA
;
A
#
# COMPACT_ATOMS: atom_id res chain seq x y z
N ASN A 1 -6.30 16.53 -10.40
CA ASN A 1 -6.46 15.07 -10.59
C ASN A 1 -5.18 14.27 -10.26
N GLY A 2 -4.59 14.49 -9.07
CA GLY A 2 -3.26 13.95 -8.70
C GLY A 2 -3.25 12.66 -7.88
N LEU A 3 -4.38 12.27 -7.27
CA LEU A 3 -4.45 11.12 -6.36
C LEU A 3 -4.21 9.76 -7.06
N ASN A 4 -4.52 9.65 -8.36
CA ASN A 4 -4.30 8.42 -9.12
C ASN A 4 -2.87 8.26 -9.66
N ALA A 5 -2.06 9.33 -9.65
CA ALA A 5 -0.73 9.31 -10.24
C ALA A 5 0.28 8.51 -9.39
N HIS A 6 0.07 8.47 -8.07
CA HIS A 6 0.92 7.80 -7.07
C HIS A 6 0.23 6.59 -6.44
N THR A 7 -0.63 5.90 -7.19
CA THR A 7 -1.34 4.72 -6.65
C THR A 7 -0.43 3.51 -6.60
N PHE A 8 -0.63 2.68 -5.58
CA PHE A 8 0.05 1.40 -5.42
C PHE A 8 0.00 0.54 -6.71
N GLY A 9 -1.13 0.52 -7.42
CA GLY A 9 -1.25 -0.21 -8.69
C GLY A 9 -0.32 0.28 -9.79
N ARG A 10 -0.07 1.60 -9.87
CA ARG A 10 0.90 2.18 -10.82
C ARG A 10 2.34 1.84 -10.43
N LEU A 11 2.66 1.94 -9.14
CA LEU A 11 3.97 1.57 -8.61
C LEU A 11 4.27 0.10 -8.86
N LEU A 12 3.34 -0.80 -8.53
CA LEU A 12 3.46 -2.24 -8.79
C LEU A 12 3.72 -2.52 -10.28
N GLY A 13 2.98 -1.84 -11.16
CA GLY A 13 3.19 -1.95 -12.61
C GLY A 13 4.57 -1.49 -13.08
N GLN A 14 5.20 -0.53 -12.39
CA GLN A 14 6.58 -0.10 -12.69
C GLN A 14 7.62 -1.05 -12.10
N VAL A 15 7.43 -1.52 -10.87
CA VAL A 15 8.39 -2.44 -10.21
C VAL A 15 8.49 -3.74 -11.00
N LYS A 16 7.36 -4.32 -11.44
CA LYS A 16 7.32 -5.54 -12.27
C LYS A 16 8.14 -5.46 -13.57
N LYS A 17 8.44 -4.25 -14.07
CA LYS A 17 9.22 -4.05 -15.29
C LYS A 17 10.72 -3.98 -15.04
N ASN A 18 11.12 -3.63 -13.82
CA ASN A 18 12.50 -3.30 -13.49
C ASN A 18 13.13 -4.31 -12.50
N VAL A 19 12.31 -5.16 -11.87
CA VAL A 19 12.74 -6.09 -10.83
C VAL A 19 12.07 -7.43 -11.08
N ASP A 20 12.86 -8.51 -11.06
CA ASP A 20 12.32 -9.86 -11.11
C ASP A 20 11.76 -10.23 -9.73
N LEU A 21 10.45 -10.48 -9.66
CA LEU A 21 9.73 -10.77 -8.42
C LEU A 21 9.17 -12.18 -8.46
N PRO A 22 9.14 -12.88 -7.32
CA PRO A 22 8.46 -14.16 -7.22
C PRO A 22 7.01 -14.06 -7.71
N TYR A 23 6.60 -15.01 -8.56
CA TYR A 23 5.24 -15.04 -9.12
C TYR A 23 4.15 -15.02 -8.04
N GLU A 24 4.38 -15.72 -6.92
CA GLU A 24 3.47 -15.76 -5.78
C GLU A 24 3.29 -14.37 -5.14
N LEU A 25 4.36 -13.59 -5.04
CA LEU A 25 4.32 -12.22 -4.51
C LEU A 25 3.52 -11.31 -5.45
N ILE A 26 3.79 -11.37 -6.77
CA ILE A 26 3.03 -10.59 -7.76
C ILE A 26 1.53 -10.92 -7.67
N THR A 27 1.20 -12.20 -7.63
CA THR A 27 -0.18 -12.68 -7.57
C THR A 27 -0.87 -12.18 -6.29
N HIS A 28 -0.17 -12.23 -5.16
CA HIS A 28 -0.68 -11.71 -3.89
C HIS A 28 -0.95 -10.20 -3.96
N LEU A 29 0.01 -9.40 -4.44
CA LEU A 29 -0.14 -7.95 -4.55
C LEU A 29 -1.25 -7.54 -5.53
N GLU A 30 -1.44 -8.27 -6.63
CA GLU A 30 -2.55 -8.04 -7.57
C GLU A 30 -3.91 -8.38 -6.96
N ALA A 31 -4.01 -9.47 -6.20
CA ALA A 31 -5.24 -9.82 -5.48
C ALA A 31 -5.58 -8.76 -4.42
N THR A 32 -4.59 -8.29 -3.67
CA THR A 32 -4.71 -7.21 -2.69
C THR A 32 -5.17 -5.91 -3.35
N LEU A 33 -4.60 -5.54 -4.51
CA LEU A 33 -5.03 -4.36 -5.26
C LEU A 33 -6.51 -4.45 -5.68
N LYS A 34 -6.96 -5.61 -6.16
CA LYS A 34 -8.37 -5.84 -6.51
C LYS A 34 -9.27 -5.68 -5.28
N LYS A 35 -8.92 -6.29 -4.15
CA LYS A 35 -9.66 -6.17 -2.89
C LYS A 35 -9.72 -4.72 -2.38
N ARG A 36 -8.64 -3.95 -2.48
CA ARG A 36 -8.62 -2.52 -2.13
C ARG A 36 -9.57 -1.72 -3.01
N ASN A 37 -9.57 -1.96 -4.32
CA ASN A 37 -10.45 -1.25 -5.24
C ASN A 37 -11.92 -1.59 -4.98
N TRP A 38 -12.22 -2.87 -4.75
CA TRP A 38 -13.56 -3.31 -4.34
C TRP A 38 -14.01 -2.66 -3.03
N LEU A 39 -13.13 -2.61 -2.01
CA LEU A 39 -13.43 -1.90 -0.75
C LEU A 39 -13.77 -0.43 -0.98
N ALA A 40 -13.03 0.24 -1.86
CA ALA A 40 -13.20 1.67 -2.13
C ALA A 40 -14.45 2.01 -2.95
N HIS A 41 -14.90 1.09 -3.82
CA HIS A 41 -15.93 1.39 -4.82
C HIS A 41 -17.23 0.60 -4.62
N ASP A 42 -17.16 -0.64 -4.17
CA ASP A 42 -18.27 -1.58 -4.26
C ASP A 42 -18.73 -2.11 -2.88
N PHE A 43 -17.85 -2.17 -1.88
CA PHE A 43 -18.15 -2.78 -0.57
C PHE A 43 -19.45 -2.29 0.08
N PHE A 44 -19.62 -0.98 0.21
CA PHE A 44 -20.82 -0.44 0.87
C PHE A 44 -22.09 -0.62 0.04
N TYR A 45 -21.96 -0.70 -1.28
CA TYR A 45 -23.08 -1.00 -2.16
C TYR A 45 -23.48 -2.48 -2.05
N ASP A 46 -22.52 -3.39 -2.10
CA ASP A 46 -22.74 -4.84 -1.96
C ASP A 46 -23.33 -5.19 -0.59
N TYR A 47 -22.90 -4.48 0.47
CA TYR A 47 -23.39 -4.67 1.83
C TYR A 47 -24.56 -3.74 2.21
N ALA A 48 -25.19 -3.04 1.26
CA ALA A 48 -26.25 -2.06 1.57
C ALA A 48 -27.38 -2.65 2.43
N MET A 49 -27.81 -3.88 2.12
CA MET A 49 -28.84 -4.59 2.90
C MET A 49 -28.37 -5.05 4.28
N HIS A 50 -27.08 -5.34 4.43
CA HIS A 50 -26.49 -5.83 5.67
C HIS A 50 -26.36 -4.71 6.73
N MET A 51 -26.35 -3.44 6.32
CA MET A 51 -26.24 -2.32 7.25
C MET A 51 -27.43 -2.17 8.18
N SER A 52 -28.64 -2.49 7.69
CA SER A 52 -29.89 -2.33 8.44
C SER A 52 -30.07 -3.41 9.51
N ASP A 53 -29.38 -4.54 9.38
CA ASP A 53 -29.46 -5.65 10.32
C ASP A 53 -28.22 -5.75 11.22
N THR A 54 -28.40 -6.25 12.44
CA THR A 54 -27.31 -6.36 13.41
C THR A 54 -26.33 -7.46 13.07
N ASP A 55 -26.79 -8.60 12.55
CA ASP A 55 -25.90 -9.68 12.14
C ASP A 55 -25.21 -9.33 10.82
N GLY A 56 -25.92 -8.68 9.90
CA GLY A 56 -25.31 -8.10 8.70
C GLY A 56 -24.15 -7.13 9.01
N ARG A 57 -24.31 -6.23 9.99
CA ARG A 57 -23.21 -5.34 10.42
C ARG A 57 -22.03 -6.11 11.02
N LYS A 58 -22.27 -7.22 11.73
CA LYS A 58 -21.17 -8.06 12.23
C LYS A 58 -20.38 -8.67 11.08
N GLU A 59 -21.06 -9.17 10.05
CA GLU A 59 -20.41 -9.71 8.86
C GLU A 59 -19.57 -8.65 8.14
N MET A 60 -20.10 -7.44 8.00
CA MET A 60 -19.34 -6.30 7.46
C MET A 60 -18.07 -6.02 8.26
N ILE A 61 -18.16 -5.97 9.59
CA ILE A 61 -17.01 -5.73 10.47
C ILE A 61 -15.97 -6.84 10.32
N THR A 62 -16.41 -8.10 10.26
CA THR A 62 -15.50 -9.25 10.07
C THR A 62 -14.78 -9.16 8.72
N GLU A 63 -15.47 -8.83 7.62
CA GLU A 63 -14.81 -8.67 6.31
C GLU A 63 -13.83 -7.50 6.34
N LEU A 64 -14.17 -6.37 6.96
CA LEU A 64 -13.26 -5.24 7.13
C LEU A 64 -12.00 -5.62 7.93
N GLN A 65 -12.14 -6.40 9.01
CA GLN A 65 -11.01 -6.90 9.79
C GLN A 65 -10.11 -7.83 8.95
N ASN A 66 -10.69 -8.70 8.13
CA ASN A 66 -9.94 -9.55 7.20
C ASN A 66 -9.19 -8.73 6.15
N LEU A 67 -9.81 -7.66 5.64
CA LEU A 67 -9.18 -6.74 4.70
C LEU A 67 -8.01 -5.99 5.34
N ILE A 68 -8.15 -5.52 6.59
CA ILE A 68 -7.05 -4.89 7.34
C ILE A 68 -5.84 -5.84 7.40
N HIS A 69 -6.06 -7.09 7.81
CA HIS A 69 -4.98 -8.09 7.87
C HIS A 69 -4.35 -8.32 6.49
N THR A 70 -5.17 -8.46 5.45
CA THR A 70 -4.69 -8.65 4.06
C THR A 70 -3.82 -7.47 3.61
N PHE A 71 -4.23 -6.23 3.92
CA PHE A 71 -3.47 -5.05 3.54
C PHE A 71 -2.18 -4.89 4.35
N GLN A 72 -2.18 -5.22 5.64
CA GLN A 72 -0.95 -5.20 6.46
C GLN A 72 0.09 -6.21 5.96
N VAL A 73 -0.33 -7.41 5.57
CA VAL A 73 0.57 -8.42 5.00
C VAL A 73 1.17 -7.94 3.68
N ALA A 74 0.34 -7.36 2.81
CA ALA A 74 0.80 -6.84 1.54
C ALA A 74 1.75 -5.64 1.70
N ASP A 75 1.45 -4.73 2.63
CA ASP A 75 2.29 -3.57 2.94
C ASP A 75 3.68 -4.00 3.41
N HIS A 76 3.75 -4.93 4.36
CA HIS A 76 5.02 -5.52 4.83
C HIS A 76 5.81 -6.21 3.72
N ALA A 77 5.12 -6.87 2.78
CA ALA A 77 5.77 -7.52 1.65
C ALA A 77 6.38 -6.48 0.69
N VAL A 78 5.71 -5.35 0.49
CA VAL A 78 6.18 -4.23 -0.34
C VAL A 78 7.34 -3.50 0.32
N GLU A 79 7.30 -3.25 1.62
CA GLU A 79 8.43 -2.67 2.36
C GLU A 79 9.70 -3.52 2.21
N LYS A 80 9.58 -4.82 2.50
CA LYS A 80 10.72 -5.76 2.35
C LYS A 80 11.26 -5.81 0.93
N LEU A 81 10.37 -5.77 -0.06
CA LEU A 81 10.78 -5.74 -1.45
C LEU A 81 11.54 -4.44 -1.76
N SER A 82 11.01 -3.30 -1.30
CA SER A 82 11.60 -1.99 -1.54
C SER A 82 13.02 -1.91 -0.98
N LEU A 83 13.23 -2.41 0.25
CA LEU A 83 14.56 -2.52 0.85
C LEU A 83 15.52 -3.34 -0.01
N LYS A 84 15.08 -4.51 -0.48
CA LYS A 84 15.92 -5.38 -1.33
C LYS A 84 16.26 -4.73 -2.66
N VAL A 85 15.33 -3.98 -3.25
CA VAL A 85 15.58 -3.22 -4.50
C VAL A 85 16.58 -2.09 -4.25
N TRP A 86 16.44 -1.35 -3.15
CA TRP A 86 17.36 -0.28 -2.77
C TRP A 86 18.79 -0.79 -2.56
N GLU A 87 18.97 -1.94 -1.91
CA GLU A 87 20.28 -2.58 -1.78
C GLU A 87 20.94 -2.84 -3.14
N THR A 88 20.18 -3.33 -4.12
CA THR A 88 20.72 -3.56 -5.49
C THR A 88 21.10 -2.27 -6.21
N MET A 89 20.54 -1.14 -5.79
CA MET A 89 20.83 0.19 -6.33
C MET A 89 21.89 0.95 -5.52
N GLY A 90 22.47 0.33 -4.48
CA GLY A 90 23.47 0.95 -3.61
C GLY A 90 22.89 1.96 -2.61
N ILE A 91 21.56 1.98 -2.44
CA ILE A 91 20.86 2.80 -1.46
C ILE A 91 20.79 1.99 -0.16
N THR A 92 21.61 2.36 0.82
CA THR A 92 21.62 1.72 2.15
C THR A 92 20.66 2.43 3.10
N GLU A 93 20.25 1.73 4.16
CA GLU A 93 19.41 2.31 5.23
C GLU A 93 20.06 3.57 5.83
N ASP A 94 21.37 3.53 6.11
CA ASP A 94 22.11 4.68 6.64
C ASP A 94 22.06 5.89 5.68
N TRP A 95 22.15 5.64 4.37
CA TRP A 95 22.05 6.71 3.37
C TRP A 95 20.63 7.30 3.37
N LEU A 96 19.61 6.46 3.42
CA LEU A 96 18.21 6.88 3.44
C LEU A 96 17.88 7.72 4.69
N GLN A 97 18.33 7.28 5.87
CA GLN A 97 18.13 8.02 7.13
C GLN A 97 18.79 9.40 7.10
N ASN A 98 20.00 9.48 6.54
CA ASN A 98 20.70 10.76 6.38
C ASN A 98 19.98 11.70 5.40
N GLU A 99 19.45 11.16 4.31
CA GLU A 99 18.69 11.93 3.32
C GLU A 99 17.37 12.46 3.89
N VAL A 100 16.60 11.61 4.58
CA VAL A 100 15.35 12.02 5.27
C VAL A 100 15.62 13.11 6.30
N ALA A 101 16.68 12.96 7.11
CA ALA A 101 17.07 13.97 8.08
C ALA A 101 17.48 15.30 7.43
N THR A 102 18.10 15.25 6.25
CA THR A 102 18.48 16.46 5.48
C THR A 102 17.25 17.18 4.96
N GLN A 103 16.32 16.46 4.34
CA GLN A 103 15.08 17.06 3.83
C GLN A 103 14.19 17.62 4.95
N LEU A 104 14.14 16.97 6.11
CA LEU A 104 13.43 17.50 7.29
C LEU A 104 14.02 18.82 7.78
N LYS A 105 15.35 18.96 7.78
CA LYS A 105 16.02 20.22 8.13
C LYS A 105 15.68 21.32 7.12
N GLU A 106 15.77 21.02 5.83
CA GLU A 106 15.43 21.97 4.76
C GLU A 106 13.97 22.41 4.83
N TYR A 107 13.03 21.49 5.09
CA TYR A 107 11.62 21.80 5.26
C TYR A 107 11.37 22.75 6.44
N HIS A 108 12.03 22.55 7.58
CA HIS A 108 11.91 23.45 8.72
C HIS A 108 12.56 24.81 8.45
N SER A 109 13.74 24.85 7.85
CA SER A 109 14.42 26.10 7.49
C SER A 109 13.66 26.93 6.45
N GLY A 110 12.93 26.29 5.52
CA GLY A 110 12.07 26.97 4.56
C GLY A 110 10.72 27.45 5.12
N LYS A 111 10.36 27.04 6.35
CA LYS A 111 9.15 27.46 7.05
C LYS A 111 9.39 28.63 8.02
N ASP A 112 10.65 28.76 8.46
CA ASP A 112 11.14 29.83 9.33
C ASP A 112 11.71 31.05 8.55
N ALA A 113 11.66 31.03 7.21
CA ALA A 113 12.05 32.11 6.30
C ALA A 113 10.84 32.79 5.67
#